data_AF-Q1LE08-F1
#
_entry.id   AF-Q1LE08-F1
#
_cell.length_a   1.000
_cell.length_b   1.000
_cell.length_c   1.000
_cell.angle_alpha   90.00
_cell.angle_beta   90.00
_cell.angle_gamma   90.00
#
_symmetry.space_group_name_H-M   'P 1'
#
loop_
_entity.id
_entity.type
_entity.pdbx_description
1 polymer ?
#
loop_
_entity_poly.entity_id
_entity_poly.type
_entity_poly.pdbx_seq_one_letter_code
_entity_poly.pdbx_strand_id
1 'polypeptide(L)'
;MSFRRHFRLAIAATAGCALLLGASQPALAYFDNYLSGSIVGTLNKKEVASLQQTVRKALNETEDNQVVEWHFPGEGRRQAVDGTVSPIATKTDKGQSCRRLKSELKRGSATEAWSGWFCKQSNGTWKARQVQD
;
A
#
# COMPACT_ATOMS: atom_id res chain seq x y z
N MET A 1 -67.11 -21.08 -8.51
CA MET A 1 -66.49 -20.75 -7.20
C MET A 1 -65.42 -21.80 -6.93
N SER A 2 -64.16 -21.52 -6.66
CA SER A 2 -63.46 -20.27 -6.38
C SER A 2 -61.98 -20.69 -6.38
N PHE A 3 -61.17 -20.29 -7.37
CA PHE A 3 -60.11 -19.27 -7.33
C PHE A 3 -59.30 -19.09 -6.01
N ARG A 4 -59.71 -19.72 -4.90
CA ARG A 4 -59.15 -19.61 -3.54
C ARG A 4 -58.06 -20.63 -3.24
N ARG A 5 -57.97 -21.74 -3.98
CA ARG A 5 -57.00 -22.81 -3.68
C ARG A 5 -55.60 -22.55 -4.25
N HIS A 6 -55.51 -21.97 -5.44
CA HIS A 6 -54.21 -21.62 -6.05
C HIS A 6 -53.59 -20.35 -5.43
N PHE A 7 -54.40 -19.50 -4.81
CA PHE A 7 -53.91 -18.28 -4.15
C PHE A 7 -53.17 -18.57 -2.83
N ARG A 8 -53.40 -19.72 -2.19
CA ARG A 8 -52.71 -20.08 -0.93
C ARG A 8 -51.34 -20.71 -1.12
N LEU A 9 -51.08 -21.33 -2.27
CA LEU A 9 -49.77 -21.92 -2.59
C LEU A 9 -48.77 -20.89 -3.15
N ALA A 10 -49.26 -19.78 -3.70
CA ALA A 10 -48.40 -18.70 -4.21
C ALA A 10 -47.82 -17.79 -3.11
N ILE A 11 -48.43 -17.76 -1.90
CA ILE A 11 -47.97 -16.91 -0.79
C ILE A 11 -46.89 -17.60 0.04
N ALA A 12 -46.83 -18.93 0.07
CA ALA A 12 -45.81 -19.66 0.82
C ALA A 12 -44.45 -19.76 0.11
N ALA A 13 -44.41 -19.55 -1.22
CA ALA A 13 -43.18 -19.67 -2.01
C ALA A 13 -42.36 -18.37 -2.10
N THR A 14 -42.95 -17.21 -1.81
CA THR A 14 -42.25 -15.90 -1.88
C THR A 14 -41.56 -15.51 -0.58
N ALA A 15 -41.84 -16.18 0.55
CA ALA A 15 -41.20 -15.89 1.84
C ALA A 15 -39.80 -16.53 2.01
N GLY A 16 -39.41 -17.49 1.15
CA GLY A 16 -38.13 -18.20 1.27
C GLY A 16 -36.94 -17.51 0.61
N CYS A 17 -37.16 -16.68 -0.41
CA CYS A 17 -36.07 -16.06 -1.19
C CYS A 17 -35.61 -14.69 -0.68
N ALA A 18 -36.34 -14.07 0.26
CA ALA A 18 -35.99 -12.74 0.76
C ALA A 18 -34.87 -12.73 1.82
N LEU A 19 -34.46 -13.90 2.35
CA LEU A 19 -33.52 -13.99 3.47
C LEU A 19 -32.05 -14.21 3.05
N LEU A 20 -31.74 -14.33 1.75
CA LEU A 20 -30.37 -14.58 1.27
C LEU A 20 -29.63 -13.34 0.72
N LEU A 21 -30.24 -12.15 0.75
CA LEU A 21 -29.63 -10.91 0.24
C LEU A 21 -29.02 -10.02 1.33
N GLY A 22 -29.06 -10.46 2.59
CA GLY A 22 -28.77 -9.61 3.75
C GLY A 22 -27.45 -9.89 4.46
N ALA A 23 -26.33 -10.10 3.77
CA ALA A 23 -25.00 -10.10 4.42
C ALA A 23 -23.82 -9.91 3.44
N SER A 24 -23.90 -9.00 2.47
CA SER A 24 -22.66 -8.49 1.86
C SER A 24 -22.20 -7.26 2.65
N GLN A 25 -21.55 -7.48 3.80
CA GLN A 25 -20.84 -6.38 4.46
C GLN A 25 -19.78 -5.85 3.48
N PRO A 26 -19.70 -4.52 3.24
CA PRO A 26 -18.63 -3.99 2.42
C PRO A 26 -17.30 -4.23 3.17
N ALA A 27 -16.46 -5.12 2.65
CA ALA A 27 -15.10 -5.38 3.14
C ALA A 27 -14.14 -4.19 2.92
N LEU A 28 -14.67 -2.97 2.77
CA LEU A 28 -13.94 -1.76 2.41
C LEU A 28 -13.32 -1.04 3.61
N ALA A 29 -13.69 -1.39 4.84
CA ALA A 29 -13.20 -0.69 6.04
C ALA A 29 -11.84 -1.20 6.58
N TYR A 30 -11.32 -2.32 6.07
CA TYR A 30 -10.07 -2.89 6.60
C TYR A 30 -8.80 -2.21 6.05
N PHE A 31 -8.87 -1.62 4.85
CA PHE A 31 -7.68 -1.10 4.16
C PHE A 31 -7.26 0.31 4.59
N ASP A 32 -8.18 1.12 5.12
CA ASP A 32 -7.87 2.51 5.52
C ASP A 32 -6.86 2.61 6.67
N ASN A 33 -6.70 1.54 7.46
CA ASN A 33 -5.83 1.53 8.65
C ASN A 33 -4.52 0.75 8.46
N TYR A 34 -4.26 0.17 7.30
CA TYR A 34 -3.10 -0.73 7.16
C TYR A 34 -1.76 0.00 7.38
N LEU A 35 -1.67 1.27 7.00
CA LEU A 35 -0.44 2.08 7.14
C LEU A 35 -0.51 3.12 8.26
N SER A 36 -1.68 3.38 8.86
CA SER A 36 -1.85 4.48 9.83
C SER A 36 -1.01 4.33 11.10
N GLY A 37 -0.58 3.10 11.43
CA GLY A 37 0.34 2.81 12.53
C GLY A 37 1.84 2.84 12.16
N SER A 38 2.19 3.03 10.88
CA SER A 38 3.57 2.99 10.41
C SER A 38 4.22 4.38 10.41
N ILE A 39 5.55 4.45 10.48
CA ILE A 39 6.30 5.71 10.34
C ILE A 39 6.00 6.32 8.96
N VAL A 40 6.00 5.52 7.89
CA VAL A 40 5.65 5.98 6.52
C VAL A 40 4.23 6.51 6.46
N GLY A 41 3.24 5.81 7.02
CA GLY A 41 1.85 6.24 6.98
C GLY A 41 1.52 7.45 7.87
N THR A 42 2.41 7.80 8.81
CA THR A 42 2.27 8.98 9.66
C THR A 42 3.10 10.19 9.20
N LEU A 43 3.80 10.09 8.06
CA LEU A 43 4.55 11.20 7.48
C LEU A 43 3.62 12.35 7.03
N ASN A 44 4.01 13.58 7.32
CA ASN A 44 3.37 14.77 6.78
C ASN A 44 3.83 15.03 5.33
N LYS A 45 3.20 16.00 4.66
CA LYS A 45 3.51 16.31 3.24
C LYS A 45 4.98 16.66 2.98
N LYS A 46 5.65 17.38 3.90
CA LYS A 46 7.07 17.76 3.74
C LYS A 46 7.97 16.54 3.91
N GLU A 47 7.70 15.72 4.92
CA GLU A 47 8.39 14.46 5.19
C GLU A 47 8.25 13.50 3.98
N VAL A 48 7.03 13.34 3.44
CA VAL A 48 6.78 12.53 2.24
C VAL A 48 7.55 13.04 1.03
N ALA A 49 7.51 14.35 0.75
CA ALA A 49 8.20 14.93 -0.40
C ALA A 49 9.72 14.72 -0.31
N SER A 50 10.29 14.89 0.88
CA SER A 50 11.71 14.65 1.15
C SER A 50 12.07 13.17 0.99
N LEU A 51 11.32 12.25 1.59
CA LEU A 51 11.56 10.81 1.44
C LEU A 51 11.42 10.36 -0.02
N GLN A 52 10.45 10.88 -0.76
CA GLN A 52 10.29 10.60 -2.19
C GLN A 52 11.51 11.05 -3.01
N GLN A 53 12.17 12.14 -2.63
CA GLN A 53 13.42 12.56 -3.28
C GLN A 53 14.54 11.55 -3.02
N THR A 54 14.69 11.08 -1.79
CA THR A 54 15.63 10.00 -1.43
C THR A 54 15.33 8.73 -2.22
N VAL A 55 14.06 8.32 -2.31
CA VAL A 55 13.65 7.14 -3.09
C VAL A 55 13.98 7.31 -4.57
N ARG A 56 13.74 8.50 -5.16
CA ARG A 56 14.11 8.78 -6.56
C ARG A 56 15.62 8.73 -6.77
N LYS A 57 16.41 9.25 -5.82
CA LYS A 57 17.88 9.16 -5.85
C LYS A 57 18.33 7.70 -5.82
N ALA A 58 17.80 6.90 -4.88
CA ALA A 58 18.11 5.48 -4.77
C ALA A 58 17.80 4.73 -6.09
N LEU A 59 16.63 4.99 -6.70
CA LEU A 59 16.21 4.32 -7.93
C LEU A 59 17.04 4.70 -9.16
N ASN A 60 17.42 5.98 -9.30
CA ASN A 60 18.03 6.49 -10.53
C ASN A 60 19.56 6.59 -10.48
N GLU A 61 20.14 6.81 -9.30
CA GLU A 61 21.53 7.28 -9.16
C GLU A 61 22.39 6.40 -8.26
N THR A 62 21.79 5.44 -7.56
CA THR A 62 22.49 4.61 -6.57
C THR A 62 22.63 3.18 -7.09
N GLU A 63 23.81 2.59 -6.97
CA GLU A 63 24.05 1.19 -7.32
C GLU A 63 23.39 0.22 -6.33
N ASP A 64 23.26 -1.05 -6.71
CA ASP A 64 22.75 -2.06 -5.79
C ASP A 64 23.72 -2.24 -4.60
N ASN A 65 23.16 -2.44 -3.41
CA ASN A 65 23.82 -2.53 -2.10
C ASN A 65 24.46 -1.23 -1.59
N GLN A 66 24.32 -0.11 -2.31
CA GLN A 66 24.69 1.21 -1.79
C GLN A 66 23.52 1.85 -1.03
N VAL A 67 23.86 2.57 0.05
CA VAL A 67 22.89 3.16 0.98
C VAL A 67 22.74 4.65 0.71
N VAL A 68 21.49 5.11 0.59
CA VAL A 68 21.15 6.52 0.66
C VAL A 68 20.59 6.83 2.04
N GLU A 69 21.36 7.58 2.83
CA GLU A 69 20.91 8.11 4.12
C GLU A 69 19.85 9.19 3.92
N TRP A 70 18.88 9.23 4.84
CA TRP A 70 17.81 10.21 4.88
C TRP A 70 17.57 10.67 6.30
N HIS A 71 17.41 11.98 6.46
CA HIS A 71 17.05 12.60 7.73
C HIS A 71 16.01 13.69 7.47
N PHE A 72 14.99 13.74 8.32
CA PHE A 72 14.05 14.83 8.39
C PHE A 72 14.00 15.39 9.82
N PRO A 73 14.32 16.68 10.04
CA PRO A 73 14.40 17.23 11.38
C PRO A 73 13.02 17.30 12.04
N GLY A 74 13.00 17.16 13.36
CA GLY A 74 11.79 17.35 14.16
C GLY A 74 11.37 18.82 14.16
N GLU A 75 10.05 19.07 14.18
CA GLU A 75 9.47 20.41 14.23
C GLU A 75 8.34 20.43 15.27
N GLY A 76 8.47 21.29 16.29
CA GLY A 76 7.52 21.39 17.40
C GLY A 76 7.39 20.08 18.19
N ARG A 77 6.19 19.50 18.21
CA ARG A 77 5.92 18.21 18.88
C ARG A 77 6.30 16.99 18.04
N ARG A 78 6.67 17.16 16.77
CA ARG A 78 7.06 16.03 15.91
C ARG A 78 8.53 15.69 16.13
N GLN A 79 8.79 14.42 16.43
CA GLN A 79 10.14 13.88 16.51
C GLN A 79 10.76 13.79 15.11
N ALA A 80 12.09 13.91 15.03
CA ALA A 80 12.85 13.69 13.82
C ALA A 80 12.64 12.26 13.28
N VAL A 81 12.88 12.09 11.98
CA VAL A 81 12.89 10.79 11.32
C VAL A 81 14.24 10.57 10.69
N ASP A 82 14.84 9.44 11.01
CA ASP A 82 16.04 8.94 10.36
C ASP A 82 15.67 7.75 9.50
N GLY A 83 16.39 7.54 8.41
CA GLY A 83 16.22 6.32 7.65
C GLY A 83 17.23 6.11 6.54
N THR A 84 17.18 4.91 5.98
CA THR A 84 18.00 4.48 4.87
C THR A 84 17.11 4.02 3.73
N VAL A 85 17.58 4.19 2.49
CA VAL A 85 16.99 3.59 1.30
C VAL A 85 18.12 3.00 0.46
N SER A 86 18.07 1.69 0.20
CA SER A 86 19.06 1.00 -0.63
C SER A 86 18.40 0.16 -1.71
N PRO A 87 18.85 0.24 -2.97
CA PRO A 87 18.54 -0.78 -3.95
C PRO A 87 19.26 -2.07 -3.57
N ILE A 88 18.57 -3.21 -3.55
CA ILE A 88 19.14 -4.50 -3.15
C ILE A 88 19.13 -5.53 -4.29
N ALA A 89 18.40 -5.24 -5.37
CA ALA A 89 18.38 -6.07 -6.57
C ALA A 89 17.84 -5.29 -7.76
N THR A 90 18.32 -5.62 -8.96
CA THR A 90 17.84 -5.09 -10.24
C THR A 90 17.53 -6.24 -11.20
N LYS A 91 16.37 -6.20 -11.86
CA LYS A 91 16.00 -7.18 -12.89
C LYS A 91 15.04 -6.60 -13.92
N THR A 92 14.84 -7.33 -15.01
CA THR A 92 13.86 -6.98 -16.04
C THR A 92 12.57 -7.76 -15.81
N ASP A 93 11.44 -7.06 -15.67
CA ASP A 93 10.10 -7.66 -15.63
C ASP A 93 9.21 -6.98 -16.66
N LYS A 94 8.54 -7.79 -17.50
CA LYS A 94 7.66 -7.31 -18.59
C LYS A 94 8.32 -6.25 -19.48
N GLY A 95 9.61 -6.44 -19.79
CA GLY A 95 10.39 -5.51 -20.60
C GLY A 95 10.76 -4.19 -19.92
N GLN A 96 10.52 -4.04 -18.62
CA GLN A 96 10.85 -2.86 -17.83
C GLN A 96 11.95 -3.17 -16.83
N SER A 97 12.89 -2.24 -16.66
CA SER A 97 13.86 -2.31 -15.56
C SER A 97 13.14 -2.12 -14.23
N CYS A 98 13.29 -3.06 -13.32
CA CYS A 98 12.74 -3.06 -11.99
C CYS A 98 13.84 -3.16 -10.96
N ARG A 99 13.72 -2.37 -9.89
CA ARG A 99 14.66 -2.35 -8.77
C ARG A 99 13.92 -2.62 -7.47
N ARG A 100 14.46 -3.51 -6.64
CA ARG A 100 13.96 -3.77 -5.30
C ARG A 100 14.66 -2.82 -4.36
N LEU A 101 13.89 -2.00 -3.66
CA LEU A 101 14.39 -1.17 -2.59
C LEU A 101 14.17 -1.86 -1.25
N LYS A 102 15.10 -1.66 -0.33
CA LYS A 102 14.94 -1.86 1.10
C LYS A 102 15.03 -0.50 1.79
N SER A 103 14.25 -0.31 2.84
CA SER A 103 14.34 0.88 3.69
C SER A 103 14.20 0.50 5.15
N GLU A 104 14.91 1.23 6.01
CA GLU A 104 14.78 1.19 7.45
C GLU A 104 14.54 2.62 7.92
N LEU A 105 13.50 2.83 8.73
CA LEU A 105 13.12 4.13 9.28
C LEU A 105 13.08 4.07 10.80
N LYS A 106 13.34 5.20 11.44
CA LYS A 106 13.26 5.38 12.88
C LYS A 106 12.63 6.72 13.24
N ARG A 107 11.69 6.70 14.18
CA ARG A 107 11.11 7.90 14.80
C ARG A 107 10.97 7.65 16.31
N GLY A 108 11.78 8.32 17.12
CA GLY A 108 11.85 8.04 18.55
C GLY A 108 12.31 6.59 18.82
N SER A 109 11.49 5.82 19.53
CA SER A 109 11.72 4.38 19.77
C SER A 109 11.12 3.48 18.70
N ALA A 110 10.28 4.00 17.81
CA ALA A 110 9.67 3.21 16.75
C ALA A 110 10.67 2.99 15.61
N THR A 111 10.67 1.77 15.07
CA THR A 111 11.41 1.39 13.87
C THR A 111 10.45 0.75 12.87
N GLU A 112 10.73 0.95 11.58
CA GLU A 112 9.98 0.36 10.48
C GLU A 112 10.95 -0.10 9.40
N ALA A 113 10.74 -1.29 8.85
CA ALA A 113 11.50 -1.76 7.70
C ALA A 113 10.53 -2.23 6.61
N TRP A 114 10.81 -1.86 5.37
CA TRP A 114 10.03 -2.30 4.22
C TRP A 114 10.93 -2.64 3.04
N SER A 115 10.44 -3.51 2.16
CA SER A 115 11.04 -3.74 0.85
C SER A 115 9.97 -3.80 -0.22
N GLY A 116 10.30 -3.34 -1.42
CA GLY A 116 9.36 -3.33 -2.53
C GLY A 116 10.05 -3.24 -3.87
N TRP A 117 9.45 -3.86 -4.88
CA TRP A 117 9.87 -3.76 -6.27
C TRP A 117 9.22 -2.53 -6.92
N PHE A 118 10.03 -1.74 -7.60
CA PHE A 118 9.62 -0.58 -8.38
C PHE A 118 10.11 -0.75 -9.81
N CYS A 119 9.22 -0.57 -10.78
CA CYS A 119 9.52 -0.72 -12.20
C CYS A 119 9.46 0.63 -12.92
N LYS A 120 10.46 0.90 -13.74
CA LYS A 120 10.56 2.11 -14.55
C LYS A 120 9.55 2.04 -15.69
N GLN A 121 8.68 3.03 -15.76
CA GLN A 121 7.68 3.21 -16.78
C GLN A 121 8.31 3.82 -18.04
N SER A 122 7.62 3.74 -19.18
CA SER A 122 8.09 4.34 -20.45
C SER A 122 8.31 5.84 -20.37
N ASN A 123 7.54 6.55 -19.54
CA ASN A 123 7.69 7.98 -19.28
C ASN A 123 8.78 8.30 -18.23
N GLY A 124 9.59 7.33 -17.82
CA GLY A 124 10.67 7.49 -16.83
C GLY A 124 10.24 7.48 -15.37
N THR A 125 8.93 7.48 -15.07
CA THR A 125 8.44 7.37 -13.68
C THR A 125 8.63 5.97 -13.13
N TRP A 126 8.67 5.81 -11.80
CA TRP A 126 8.75 4.50 -11.15
C TRP A 126 7.41 4.17 -10.49
N LYS A 127 6.94 2.92 -10.64
CA LYS A 127 5.72 2.42 -9.98
C LYS A 127 6.00 1.13 -9.24
N ALA A 128 5.41 0.98 -8.05
CA ALA A 128 5.46 -0.27 -7.32
C ALA A 128 4.81 -1.40 -8.15
N ARG A 129 5.41 -2.59 -8.11
CA ARG A 129 4.91 -3.79 -8.80
C ARG A 129 5.26 -5.03 -7.99
N GLN A 130 4.39 -6.02 -7.95
CA GLN A 130 4.76 -7.35 -7.50
C GLN A 130 5.60 -8.04 -8.56
N VAL A 131 6.83 -8.41 -8.22
CA VAL A 131 7.73 -9.12 -9.13
C VAL A 131 8.23 -10.37 -8.41
N GLN A 132 8.15 -11.53 -9.06
CA GLN A 132 8.57 -12.82 -8.49
C GLN A 132 10.06 -12.78 -8.19
N ASP A 133 10.44 -13.02 -6.94
CA ASP A 133 11.83 -13.02 -6.48
C ASP A 133 12.69 -14.05 -7.20
#